data_AF-A0A381VNN7-F1
#
_entry.id   AF-A0A381VNN7-F1
#
_cell.length_a   1.000
_cell.length_b   1.000
_cell.length_c   1.000
_cell.angle_alpha   90.00
_cell.angle_beta   90.00
_cell.angle_gamma   90.00
#
_symmetry.space_group_name_H-M   'P 1'
#
loop_
_entity.id
_entity.type
_entity.pdbx_description
1 polymer ?
#
loop_
_entity_poly.entity_id
_entity_poly.type
_entity_poly.pdbx_seq_one_letter_code
_entity_poly.pdbx_strand_id
1 'polypeptide(L)'
;MKSFDEKRREFLQVASALGMSAALGGYSIQTNAEGHRVLNARSHLKLASLDPGYMVGGSEITIQWALMPRLANFTFEGGALGWAPSDFVSHLSQPDGTHIDYTLKPGLQWSNGYGELTSDDVKYSFERMLESEWKGDWSALDHVEVKD
;
A
#
# COMPACT_ATOMS: atom_id res chain seq x y z
N MET A 1 17.33 -55.72 -10.05
CA MET A 1 16.03 -55.58 -9.35
C MET A 1 16.33 -55.00 -7.97
N LYS A 2 15.95 -53.75 -7.67
CA LYS A 2 16.32 -53.09 -6.39
C LYS A 2 15.68 -53.81 -5.19
N SER A 3 16.42 -53.90 -4.08
CA SER A 3 15.97 -54.54 -2.84
C SER A 3 14.82 -53.77 -2.19
N PHE A 4 13.98 -54.46 -1.42
CA PHE A 4 12.81 -53.85 -0.76
C PHE A 4 13.19 -52.71 0.21
N ASP A 5 14.35 -52.81 0.87
CA ASP A 5 14.86 -51.75 1.74
C ASP A 5 15.39 -50.53 0.96
N GLU A 6 15.90 -50.72 -0.25
CA GLU A 6 16.29 -49.62 -1.13
C GLU A 6 15.06 -48.85 -1.59
N LYS A 7 13.96 -49.55 -1.89
CA LYS A 7 12.67 -48.93 -2.27
C LYS A 7 12.02 -48.16 -1.11
N ARG A 8 12.13 -48.65 0.12
CA ARG A 8 11.65 -47.94 1.32
C ARG A 8 12.44 -46.67 1.60
N ARG A 9 13.76 -46.73 1.45
CA ARG A 9 14.64 -45.57 1.63
C ARG A 9 14.38 -44.50 0.57
N GLU A 10 14.22 -44.92 -0.67
CA GLU A 10 13.86 -44.04 -1.80
C GLU A 10 12.47 -43.42 -1.58
N PHE A 11 11.48 -44.19 -1.11
CA PHE A 11 10.16 -43.68 -0.74
C PHE A 11 10.21 -42.65 0.40
N LEU A 12 10.98 -42.92 1.46
CA LEU A 12 11.12 -42.00 2.59
C LEU A 12 11.86 -40.72 2.22
N GLN A 13 12.85 -40.81 1.32
CA GLN A 13 13.56 -39.64 0.79
C GLN A 13 12.69 -38.79 -0.13
N VAL A 14 11.83 -39.40 -0.94
CA VAL A 14 10.85 -38.68 -1.77
C VAL A 14 9.76 -38.05 -0.90
N ALA A 15 9.27 -38.77 0.12
CA ALA A 15 8.26 -38.26 1.05
C ALA A 15 8.79 -37.08 1.89
N SER A 16 10.06 -37.12 2.33
CA SER A 16 10.66 -36.00 3.06
C SER A 16 10.92 -34.78 2.17
N ALA A 17 11.33 -34.97 0.91
CA ALA A 17 11.51 -33.86 -0.04
C ALA A 17 10.19 -33.15 -0.39
N LEU A 18 9.09 -33.90 -0.52
CA LEU A 18 7.74 -33.34 -0.71
C LEU A 18 7.21 -32.65 0.55
N GLY A 19 7.44 -33.24 1.73
CA GLY A 19 7.06 -32.63 3.02
C GLY A 19 7.82 -31.34 3.32
N MET A 20 9.12 -31.27 2.99
CA MET A 20 9.92 -30.05 3.16
C MET A 20 9.53 -28.97 2.14
N SER A 21 9.18 -29.35 0.90
CA SER A 21 8.67 -28.41 -0.10
C SER A 21 7.31 -27.82 0.29
N ALA A 22 6.44 -28.59 0.95
CA ALA A 22 5.19 -28.08 1.51
C ALA A 22 5.39 -27.19 2.75
N ALA A 23 6.43 -27.44 3.56
CA ALA A 23 6.75 -26.64 4.74
C ALA A 23 7.54 -25.35 4.42
N LEU A 24 8.28 -25.31 3.31
CA LEU A 24 9.07 -24.16 2.86
C LEU A 24 8.37 -23.37 1.72
N GLY A 25 7.46 -24.01 0.99
CA GLY A 25 6.65 -23.43 -0.07
C GLY A 25 5.39 -22.76 0.46
N GLY A 26 5.55 -21.66 1.20
CA GLY A 26 4.47 -20.70 1.35
C GLY A 26 4.27 -20.12 2.74
N TYR A 27 5.12 -19.15 3.11
CA TYR A 27 4.59 -17.88 3.62
C TYR A 27 4.00 -17.04 2.47
N SER A 28 3.44 -17.68 1.45
CA SER A 28 2.38 -17.06 0.68
C SER A 28 1.26 -16.88 1.70
N ILE A 29 0.84 -15.64 1.90
CA ILE A 29 -0.57 -15.42 2.20
C ILE A 29 -1.29 -16.10 1.04
N GLN A 30 -1.66 -17.37 1.20
CA GLN A 30 -2.65 -17.99 0.35
C GLN A 30 -3.91 -17.20 0.65
N THR A 31 -4.09 -16.09 -0.05
CA THR A 31 -5.42 -15.57 -0.30
C THR A 31 -6.08 -16.65 -1.12
N ASN A 32 -6.74 -17.59 -0.44
CA ASN A 32 -7.74 -18.45 -1.04
C ASN A 32 -8.86 -17.50 -1.50
N ALA A 33 -8.69 -16.91 -2.69
CA ALA A 33 -9.75 -16.24 -3.41
C ALA A 33 -10.64 -17.31 -4.04
N GLU A 34 -11.13 -18.24 -3.21
CA GLU A 34 -12.07 -19.27 -3.59
C GLU A 34 -13.46 -18.62 -3.70
N GLY A 35 -13.70 -17.83 -4.75
CA GLY A 35 -15.03 -17.27 -5.06
C GLY A 35 -15.63 -16.28 -4.04
N HIS A 36 -14.96 -15.98 -2.93
CA HIS A 36 -15.41 -15.01 -1.95
C HIS A 36 -15.12 -13.58 -2.45
N ARG A 37 -16.16 -12.88 -2.96
CA ARG A 37 -16.10 -11.44 -3.31
C ARG A 37 -16.03 -10.51 -2.09
N VAL A 38 -16.15 -11.05 -0.89
CA VAL A 38 -16.24 -10.29 0.36
C VAL A 38 -15.14 -10.75 1.31
N LEU A 39 -14.24 -9.83 1.66
CA LEU A 39 -13.27 -9.99 2.72
C LEU A 39 -13.81 -9.34 4.00
N ASN A 40 -13.95 -10.11 5.07
CA ASN A 40 -14.29 -9.57 6.39
C ASN A 40 -13.02 -9.37 7.21
N ALA A 41 -12.62 -8.11 7.40
CA ALA A 41 -11.49 -7.74 8.25
C ALA A 41 -11.98 -7.15 9.57
N ARG A 42 -11.46 -7.65 10.70
CA ARG A 42 -11.77 -7.11 12.03
C ARG A 42 -10.80 -5.97 12.37
N SER A 43 -11.34 -4.80 12.68
CA SER A 43 -10.60 -3.74 13.38
C SER A 43 -10.85 -3.83 14.89
N HIS A 44 -9.86 -3.43 15.68
CA HIS A 44 -9.89 -3.39 17.13
C HIS A 44 -10.34 -2.03 17.69
N LEU A 45 -10.44 -0.99 16.84
CA LEU A 45 -10.80 0.36 17.23
C LEU A 45 -12.09 0.81 16.51
N LYS A 46 -12.86 1.65 17.20
CA LYS A 46 -13.97 2.38 16.59
C LYS A 46 -13.40 3.51 15.73
N LEU A 47 -13.96 3.69 14.53
CA LEU A 47 -13.64 4.83 13.67
C LEU A 47 -14.15 6.13 14.29
N ALA A 48 -13.28 7.13 14.39
CA ALA A 48 -13.62 8.49 14.78
C ALA A 48 -13.88 9.36 13.55
N SER A 49 -12.94 9.32 12.59
CA SER A 49 -13.04 10.05 11.32
C SER A 49 -12.29 9.32 10.21
N LEU A 50 -12.79 9.39 8.98
CA LEU A 50 -12.08 8.94 7.78
C LEU A 50 -11.37 10.08 7.05
N ASP A 51 -11.50 11.32 7.50
CA ASP A 51 -10.71 12.44 6.98
C ASP A 51 -9.26 12.35 7.51
N PRO A 52 -8.24 12.24 6.64
CA PRO A 52 -6.83 12.23 7.05
C PRO A 52 -6.42 13.38 7.97
N GLY A 53 -7.04 14.55 7.85
CA GLY A 53 -6.74 15.73 8.68
C GLY A 53 -7.26 15.65 10.12
N TYR A 54 -8.18 14.73 10.41
CA TYR A 54 -8.92 14.67 11.68
C TYR A 54 -9.08 13.24 12.22
N MET A 55 -8.32 12.28 11.68
CA MET A 55 -8.35 10.89 12.15
C MET A 55 -7.50 10.73 13.42
N VAL A 56 -7.74 9.66 14.18
CA VAL A 56 -6.86 9.24 15.29
C VAL A 56 -5.69 8.42 14.74
N GLY A 57 -5.92 7.64 13.69
CA GLY A 57 -4.93 6.81 13.01
C GLY A 57 -5.13 5.31 13.25
N GLY A 58 -4.11 4.52 12.95
CA GLY A 58 -4.17 3.06 13.09
C GLY A 58 -5.09 2.42 12.05
N SER A 59 -6.25 1.91 12.46
CA SER A 59 -7.17 1.21 11.54
C SER A 59 -7.79 2.12 10.48
N GLU A 60 -7.92 3.42 10.77
CA GLU A 60 -8.41 4.42 9.81
C GLU A 60 -7.46 4.51 8.62
N ILE A 61 -6.14 4.51 8.85
CA ILE A 61 -5.11 4.54 7.80
C ILE A 61 -5.26 3.34 6.86
N THR A 62 -5.53 2.14 7.39
CA THR A 62 -5.75 0.95 6.55
C THR A 62 -6.95 1.10 5.63
N ILE A 63 -8.04 1.68 6.12
CA ILE A 63 -9.24 1.95 5.32
C ILE A 63 -8.95 3.04 4.28
N GLN A 64 -8.26 4.10 4.69
CA GLN A 64 -7.87 5.20 3.81
C GLN A 64 -7.00 4.73 2.65
N TRP A 65 -6.04 3.82 2.89
CA TRP A 65 -5.23 3.21 1.83
C TRP A 65 -6.05 2.42 0.80
N ALA A 66 -7.21 1.90 1.19
CA ALA A 66 -8.11 1.19 0.28
C ALA A 66 -9.06 2.12 -0.51
N LEU A 67 -9.27 3.34 -0.03
CA LEU A 67 -10.30 4.25 -0.56
C LEU A 67 -9.73 5.47 -1.30
N MET A 68 -8.50 5.89 -1.00
CA MET A 68 -7.97 7.15 -1.47
C MET A 68 -6.71 6.98 -2.32
N PRO A 69 -6.56 7.78 -3.40
CA PRO A 69 -5.30 7.91 -4.10
C PRO A 69 -4.26 8.61 -3.24
N ARG A 70 -3.00 8.46 -3.64
CA ARG A 70 -1.81 8.91 -2.91
C ARG A 70 -0.68 9.14 -3.89
N LEU A 71 0.28 9.99 -3.55
CA LEU A 71 1.42 10.24 -4.46
C LEU A 71 2.50 9.16 -4.37
N ALA A 72 2.82 8.70 -3.16
CA ALA A 72 3.94 7.81 -2.90
C ALA A 72 3.55 6.53 -2.12
N ASN A 73 4.18 5.42 -2.48
CA ASN A 73 4.21 4.16 -1.73
C ASN A 73 5.48 4.08 -0.86
N PHE A 74 5.36 3.52 0.35
CA PHE A 74 6.54 3.15 1.12
C PHE A 74 7.17 1.89 0.52
N THR A 75 8.49 1.90 0.40
CA THR A 75 9.27 0.72 0.02
C THR A 75 10.20 0.33 1.15
N PHE A 76 10.54 -0.96 1.22
CA PHE A 76 11.51 -1.46 2.18
C PHE A 76 12.51 -2.36 1.48
N GLU A 77 13.69 -1.82 1.21
CA GLU A 77 14.76 -2.49 0.47
C GLU A 77 16.03 -2.51 1.30
N GLY A 78 16.63 -3.69 1.48
CA GLY A 78 17.90 -3.83 2.20
C GLY A 78 17.89 -3.36 3.66
N GLY A 79 16.71 -3.27 4.30
CA GLY A 79 16.59 -2.77 5.68
C GLY A 79 16.36 -1.25 5.79
N ALA A 80 16.27 -0.53 4.67
CA ALA A 80 16.02 0.89 4.63
C ALA A 80 14.58 1.21 4.20
N LEU A 81 13.96 2.17 4.88
CA LEU A 81 12.69 2.77 4.45
C LEU A 81 12.97 3.70 3.27
N GLY A 82 12.26 3.47 2.17
CA GLY A 82 12.28 4.31 0.98
C GLY A 82 10.86 4.68 0.55
N TRP A 83 10.78 5.29 -0.64
CA TRP A 83 9.52 5.61 -1.28
C TRP A 83 9.61 5.39 -2.80
N ALA A 84 8.46 5.15 -3.42
CA ALA A 84 8.29 5.02 -4.86
C ALA A 84 6.98 5.69 -5.30
N PRO A 85 6.82 6.07 -6.59
CA PRO A 85 5.53 6.52 -7.10
C PRO A 85 4.42 5.51 -6.80
N SER A 86 3.22 5.99 -6.50
CA SER A 86 2.05 5.14 -6.39
C SER A 86 1.53 4.69 -7.76
N ASP A 87 0.52 3.82 -7.75
CA ASP A 87 -0.15 3.40 -8.99
C ASP A 87 -0.84 4.56 -9.73
N PHE A 88 -1.07 5.69 -9.08
CA PHE A 88 -1.76 6.87 -9.62
C PHE A 88 -0.80 7.91 -10.20
N VAL A 89 0.51 7.70 -10.09
CA VAL A 89 1.54 8.68 -10.42
C VAL A 89 2.50 8.09 -11.45
N SER A 90 2.79 8.82 -12.53
CA SER A 90 3.74 8.41 -13.57
C SER A 90 5.17 8.87 -13.29
N HIS A 91 5.32 9.95 -12.52
CA HIS A 91 6.60 10.51 -12.11
C HIS A 91 6.52 11.04 -10.68
N LEU A 92 7.51 10.73 -9.85
CA LEU A 92 7.69 11.31 -8.52
C LEU A 92 9.19 11.46 -8.27
N SER A 93 9.65 12.67 -7.98
CA SER A 93 11.06 12.96 -7.70
C SER A 93 11.21 14.03 -6.62
N GLN A 94 12.36 14.03 -5.96
CA GLN A 94 12.78 15.09 -5.04
C GLN A 94 14.05 15.72 -5.62
N PRO A 95 13.93 16.71 -6.52
CA PRO A 95 15.10 17.28 -7.21
C PRO A 95 16.06 18.01 -6.26
N ASP A 96 15.56 18.52 -5.13
CA ASP A 96 16.36 19.17 -4.09
C ASP A 96 15.72 19.04 -2.69
N GLY A 97 16.30 19.70 -1.69
CA GLY A 97 15.87 19.61 -0.30
C GLY A 97 14.51 20.24 0.03
N THR A 98 13.90 20.98 -0.90
CA THR A 98 12.67 21.77 -0.66
C THR A 98 11.56 21.53 -1.68
N HIS A 99 11.82 20.76 -2.74
CA HIS A 99 10.85 20.51 -3.80
C HIS A 99 10.60 19.01 -3.99
N ILE A 100 9.33 18.66 -4.22
CA ILE A 100 8.89 17.33 -4.64
C ILE A 100 8.07 17.53 -5.90
N ASP A 101 8.53 16.98 -7.02
CA ASP A 101 7.82 17.03 -8.30
C ASP A 101 7.04 15.73 -8.50
N TYR A 102 5.81 15.84 -9.01
CA TYR A 102 4.98 14.69 -9.35
C TYR A 102 4.24 14.88 -10.68
N THR A 103 3.78 13.79 -11.28
CA THR A 103 2.88 13.80 -12.43
C THR A 103 1.80 12.74 -12.25
N LEU A 104 0.54 13.17 -12.23
CA LEU A 104 -0.59 12.26 -12.13
C LEU A 104 -0.76 11.46 -13.42
N LYS A 105 -1.19 10.20 -13.29
CA LYS A 105 -1.72 9.45 -14.43
C LYS A 105 -3.14 9.94 -14.72
N PRO A 106 -3.49 10.16 -15.99
CA PRO A 106 -4.86 10.52 -16.34
C PRO A 106 -5.81 9.34 -16.15
N GLY A 107 -7.10 9.64 -16.08
CA GLY A 107 -8.22 8.70 -16.14
C GLY A 107 -8.72 8.19 -14.80
N LEU A 108 -8.09 8.55 -13.67
CA LEU A 108 -8.64 8.20 -12.36
C LEU A 108 -9.86 9.06 -12.07
N GLN A 109 -11.04 8.45 -12.01
CA GLN A 109 -12.29 9.13 -11.66
C GLN A 109 -12.59 8.98 -10.17
N TRP A 110 -12.87 10.08 -9.50
CA TRP A 110 -13.46 10.05 -8.17
C TRP A 110 -14.82 9.34 -8.20
N SER A 111 -15.10 8.60 -7.13
CA SER A 111 -16.41 7.97 -6.94
C SER A 111 -17.53 9.02 -6.91
N ASN A 112 -18.77 8.61 -7.16
CA ASN A 112 -19.96 9.48 -7.15
C ASN A 112 -19.98 10.60 -8.21
N GLY A 113 -19.11 10.54 -9.22
CA GLY A 113 -19.15 11.47 -10.35
C GLY A 113 -18.54 12.84 -10.08
N TYR A 114 -17.62 12.95 -9.12
CA TYR A 114 -16.87 14.19 -8.86
C TYR A 114 -15.81 14.53 -9.92
N GLY A 115 -15.67 13.69 -10.95
CA GLY A 115 -14.76 13.93 -12.06
C GLY A 115 -13.40 13.28 -11.86
N GLU A 116 -12.45 13.68 -12.69
CA GLU A 116 -11.09 13.15 -12.69
C GLU A 116 -10.29 13.69 -11.50
N LEU A 117 -9.40 12.86 -10.93
CA LEU A 117 -8.39 13.32 -9.99
C LEU A 117 -7.45 14.30 -10.70
N THR A 118 -7.32 15.50 -10.15
CA THR A 118 -6.46 16.57 -10.71
C THR A 118 -5.40 17.03 -9.72
N SER A 119 -4.43 17.81 -10.21
CA SER A 119 -3.44 18.48 -9.36
C SER A 119 -4.07 19.50 -8.40
N ASP A 120 -5.26 20.04 -8.73
CA ASP A 120 -6.04 20.89 -7.82
C ASP A 120 -6.53 20.11 -6.59
N ASP A 121 -6.94 18.84 -6.75
CA ASP A 121 -7.33 17.99 -5.63
C ASP A 121 -6.14 17.70 -4.70
N VAL A 122 -4.95 17.51 -5.26
CA VAL A 122 -3.71 17.32 -4.51
C VAL A 122 -3.35 18.60 -3.75
N LYS A 123 -3.37 19.76 -4.43
CA LYS A 123 -3.15 21.07 -3.81
C LYS A 123 -4.10 21.30 -2.64
N TYR A 124 -5.41 21.16 -2.85
CA TYR A 124 -6.40 21.28 -1.79
C TYR A 124 -6.12 20.32 -0.63
N SER A 125 -5.84 19.06 -0.94
CA SER A 125 -5.63 18.02 0.08
C SER A 125 -4.38 18.24 0.92
N PHE A 126 -3.33 18.81 0.36
CA PHE A 126 -2.07 19.06 1.06
C PHE A 126 -2.12 20.38 1.82
N GLU A 127 -2.58 21.45 1.20
CA GLU A 127 -2.62 22.78 1.83
C GLU A 127 -3.60 22.83 2.99
N ARG A 128 -4.73 22.11 2.91
CA ARG A 128 -5.67 22.03 4.05
C ARG A 128 -5.07 21.35 5.29
N MET A 129 -4.00 20.57 5.14
CA MET A 129 -3.37 19.89 6.28
C MET A 129 -2.70 20.87 7.23
N LEU A 130 -2.32 22.06 6.76
CA LEU A 130 -1.80 23.17 7.58
C LEU A 130 -2.81 23.65 8.64
N GLU A 131 -4.11 23.44 8.41
CA GLU A 131 -5.19 23.80 9.32
C GLU A 131 -5.78 22.59 10.08
N SER A 132 -5.24 21.40 9.84
CA SER A 132 -5.76 20.14 10.39
C SER A 132 -5.28 19.85 11.82
N GLU A 133 -5.81 18.80 12.46
CA GLU A 133 -5.29 18.32 13.75
C GLU A 133 -3.88 17.74 13.63
N TRP A 134 -3.45 17.36 12.42
CA TRP A 134 -2.13 16.85 12.09
C TRP A 134 -1.16 17.92 11.56
N LYS A 135 -1.51 19.21 11.63
CA LYS A 135 -0.70 20.31 11.07
C LYS A 135 0.75 20.36 11.54
N GLY A 136 1.05 19.79 12.72
CA GLY A 136 2.42 19.67 13.23
C GLY A 136 3.33 18.87 12.30
N ASP A 137 2.81 17.84 11.64
CA ASP A 137 3.57 17.01 10.68
C ASP A 137 3.73 17.69 9.31
N TRP A 138 3.00 18.78 9.09
CA TRP A 138 2.96 19.53 7.84
C TRP A 138 3.63 20.90 7.95
N SER A 139 4.27 21.23 9.07
CA SER A 139 4.83 22.56 9.32
C SER A 139 5.94 22.98 8.34
N ALA A 140 6.52 22.02 7.61
CA ALA A 140 7.54 22.28 6.60
C ALA A 140 6.96 22.51 5.19
N LEU A 141 5.65 22.29 4.98
CA LEU A 141 4.99 22.58 3.71
C LEU A 141 4.80 24.10 3.59
N ASP A 142 5.34 24.68 2.52
CA ASP A 142 5.10 26.08 2.17
C ASP A 142 3.83 26.23 1.30
N HIS A 143 3.83 25.63 0.11
CA HIS A 143 2.67 25.62 -0.80
C HIS A 143 2.73 24.44 -1.78
N VAL A 144 1.63 24.22 -2.50
CA VAL A 144 1.60 23.33 -3.68
C VAL A 144 1.33 24.16 -4.93
N GLU A 145 2.25 24.14 -5.89
CA GLU A 145 2.11 24.79 -7.19
C GLU A 145 1.57 23.79 -8.23
N VAL A 146 0.51 24.17 -8.94
CA VAL A 146 -0.04 23.41 -10.08
C VAL A 146 0.55 24.03 -11.35
N LYS A 147 1.24 23.22 -12.17
CA LYS A 147 2.03 23.70 -13.33
C LYS A 147 1.28 23.53 -14.67
N ASP A 148 0.13 22.88 -14.65
CA ASP A 148 -0.60 22.37 -15.82
C ASP A 148 -2.12 22.41 -15.64
#